data_AF-A0AAJ1Y800-F1
#
_entry.id   AF-A0AAJ1Y800-F1
#
_cell.length_a   1.000
_cell.length_b   1.000
_cell.length_c   1.000
_cell.angle_alpha   90.00
_cell.angle_beta   90.00
_cell.angle_gamma   90.00
#
_symmetry.space_group_name_H-M   'P 1'
#
loop_
_entity.id
_entity.type
_entity.pdbx_description
1 polymer ?
#
loop_
_entity_poly.entity_id
_entity_poly.type
_entity_poly.pdbx_seq_one_letter_code
_entity_poly.pdbx_strand_id
1 'polypeptide(L)'
;MRRTPVGVDIAKLKFDVAVLLDNQKYKTKKFANTPSGCREFAAWLSRFGDCHVCMEATGSYSTELATYLADNNYHVSLMNPACIHSFSNTELTRNKTDKSDAAMIARYCALHQP
;
A
#
# COMPACT_ATOMS: atom_id res chain seq x y z
N MET A 1 -3.84 -13.66 -14.20
CA MET A 1 -4.78 -12.72 -13.56
C MET A 1 -3.98 -11.57 -12.98
N ARG A 2 -4.45 -10.33 -13.12
CA ARG A 2 -3.77 -9.15 -12.53
C ARG A 2 -4.30 -8.96 -11.11
N ARG A 3 -3.40 -8.93 -10.12
CA ARG A 3 -3.77 -8.66 -8.72
C ARG A 3 -4.24 -7.22 -8.57
N THR A 4 -5.16 -6.97 -7.65
CA THR A 4 -5.60 -5.62 -7.26
C THR A 4 -4.46 -4.91 -6.52
N PRO A 5 -3.90 -3.81 -7.07
CA PRO A 5 -2.78 -3.12 -6.46
C PRO A 5 -3.21 -2.33 -5.23
N VAL A 6 -2.47 -2.49 -4.14
CA VAL A 6 -2.69 -1.81 -2.87
C VAL A 6 -1.38 -1.14 -2.45
N GLY A 7 -1.45 0.13 -2.08
CA GLY A 7 -0.33 0.85 -1.51
C GLY A 7 -0.60 1.19 -0.05
N VAL A 8 0.44 1.05 0.77
CA VAL A 8 0.38 1.35 2.20
C VAL A 8 1.51 2.29 2.57
N ASP A 9 1.15 3.40 3.20
CA ASP A 9 2.06 4.34 3.85
C ASP A 9 1.94 4.17 5.38
N ILE A 10 3.07 3.88 6.05
CA ILE A 10 3.08 3.41 7.44
C ILE A 10 3.72 4.46 8.34
N ALA A 11 2.96 4.90 9.35
CA ALA A 11 3.46 5.69 10.46
C ALA A 11 3.38 4.90 11.78
N LYS A 12 4.03 5.41 12.82
CA LYS A 12 4.15 4.76 14.14
C LYS A 12 2.81 4.27 14.71
N LEU A 13 1.77 5.10 14.67
CA LEU A 13 0.47 4.82 15.32
C LEU A 13 -0.61 4.34 14.34
N LYS A 14 -0.43 4.55 13.04
CA LYS A 14 -1.45 4.30 12.02
C LYS A 14 -0.80 4.14 10.66
N PHE A 15 -1.50 3.51 9.74
CA PHE A 15 -1.12 3.45 8.34
C PHE A 15 -2.28 3.85 7.44
N ASP A 16 -1.94 4.54 6.36
CA ASP A 16 -2.82 5.01 5.32
C ASP A 16 -2.77 4.01 4.15
N VAL A 17 -3.93 3.62 3.63
CA VAL A 17 -4.03 2.63 2.55
C VAL A 17 -4.78 3.19 1.35
N ALA A 18 -4.34 2.82 0.16
CA ALA A 18 -5.06 3.06 -1.09
C ALA A 18 -5.13 1.79 -1.94
N VAL A 19 -6.33 1.43 -2.37
CA VAL A 19 -6.58 0.34 -3.33
C VAL A 19 -6.88 0.96 -4.69
N LEU A 20 -6.12 0.58 -5.72
CA LEU A 20 -6.35 1.00 -7.09
C LEU A 20 -7.36 0.06 -7.76
N LEU A 21 -8.54 0.58 -8.08
CA LEU A 21 -9.62 -0.16 -8.75
C LEU A 21 -9.47 -0.10 -10.28
N ASP A 22 -10.12 -1.04 -10.99
CA ASP A 22 -10.07 -1.12 -12.45
C ASP A 22 -10.49 0.16 -13.16
N ASN A 23 -11.45 0.89 -12.57
CA ASN A 23 -11.93 2.19 -13.08
C ASN A 23 -10.97 3.37 -12.81
N GLN A 24 -9.71 3.09 -12.45
CA GLN A 24 -8.67 4.07 -12.13
C GLN A 24 -8.98 4.97 -10.93
N LYS A 25 -9.98 4.61 -10.12
CA LYS A 25 -10.29 5.29 -8.85
C LYS A 25 -9.58 4.59 -7.70
N TYR A 26 -9.33 5.36 -6.64
CA TYR A 26 -8.76 4.86 -5.41
C TYR A 26 -9.86 4.70 -4.36
N LYS A 27 -9.85 3.58 -3.63
CA LYS A 27 -10.50 3.51 -2.32
C LYS A 27 -9.44 3.64 -1.23
N THR A 28 -9.62 4.60 -0.35
CA THR A 28 -8.68 4.87 0.74
C THR A 28 -9.31 4.55 2.09
N LYS A 29 -8.47 4.14 3.05
CA LYS A 29 -8.86 3.93 4.44
C LYS A 29 -7.61 4.05 5.33
N LYS A 30 -7.81 4.41 6.59
CA LYS A 30 -6.76 4.42 7.62
C LYS A 30 -7.03 3.31 8.62
N PHE A 31 -5.97 2.75 9.16
CA PHE A 31 -6.03 1.74 10.22
C PHE A 31 -5.00 2.06 11.29
N ALA A 32 -5.24 1.59 12.52
CA ALA A 32 -4.26 1.68 13.59
C ALA A 32 -3.09 0.73 13.31
N ASN A 33 -1.86 1.16 13.63
CA ASN A 33 -0.68 0.30 13.58
C ASN A 33 -0.61 -0.57 14.84
N THR A 34 -1.60 -1.45 14.98
CA THR A 34 -1.75 -2.39 16.08
C THR A 34 -2.19 -3.75 15.53
N PRO A 35 -2.05 -4.85 16.30
CA PRO A 35 -2.55 -6.15 15.86
C PRO A 35 -4.05 -6.16 15.50
N SER A 36 -4.88 -5.37 16.19
CA SER A 36 -6.30 -5.24 15.83
C SER A 36 -6.49 -4.49 14.51
N GLY A 37 -5.75 -3.40 14.28
CA GLY A 37 -5.79 -2.68 13.02
C GLY A 37 -5.29 -3.50 11.83
N CYS A 38 -4.31 -4.39 12.03
CA CYS A 38 -3.86 -5.35 11.01
C CYS A 38 -4.97 -6.35 10.64
N ARG A 39 -5.70 -6.89 11.63
CA ARG A 39 -6.87 -7.75 11.40
C ARG A 39 -7.98 -7.03 10.65
N GLU A 40 -8.31 -5.81 11.06
CA GLU A 40 -9.31 -4.98 10.38
C GLU A 40 -8.90 -4.66 8.94
N PHE A 41 -7.61 -4.46 8.70
CA PHE A 41 -7.08 -4.22 7.37
C PHE A 41 -7.21 -5.46 6.48
N ALA A 42 -6.78 -6.65 6.93
CA ALA A 42 -6.96 -7.89 6.19
C ALA A 42 -8.44 -8.18 5.90
N ALA A 43 -9.32 -8.00 6.89
CA ALA A 43 -10.77 -8.13 6.70
C ALA A 43 -11.29 -7.17 5.63
N TRP A 44 -10.76 -5.94 5.56
CA TRP A 44 -11.10 -4.98 4.52
C TRP A 44 -10.55 -5.37 3.15
N LEU A 45 -9.33 -5.91 3.07
CA LEU A 45 -8.72 -6.38 1.83
C LEU A 45 -9.50 -7.51 1.15
N SER A 46 -10.10 -8.40 1.94
CA SER A 46 -10.90 -9.53 1.42
C SER A 46 -12.04 -9.10 0.48
N ARG A 47 -12.48 -7.84 0.58
CA ARG A 47 -13.54 -7.26 -0.27
C ARG A 47 -13.08 -6.92 -1.69
N PHE A 48 -11.77 -7.00 -1.96
CA PHE A 48 -11.17 -6.60 -3.23
C PHE A 48 -10.59 -7.78 -4.02
N GLY A 49 -10.70 -9.01 -3.50
CA GLY A 49 -10.17 -10.21 -4.16
C GLY A 49 -8.65 -10.38 -3.96
N ASP A 50 -7.97 -10.88 -5.00
CA ASP A 50 -6.53 -11.14 -4.97
C ASP A 50 -5.74 -9.82 -4.98
N CYS A 51 -5.17 -9.44 -3.84
CA CYS A 51 -4.49 -8.17 -3.63
C CYS A 51 -2.97 -8.31 -3.66
N HIS A 52 -2.30 -7.31 -4.25
CA HIS A 52 -0.86 -7.12 -4.13
C HIS A 52 -0.60 -5.87 -3.29
N VAL A 53 -0.08 -6.06 -2.08
CA VAL A 53 0.19 -4.99 -1.13
C VAL A 53 1.64 -4.55 -1.23
N CYS A 54 1.86 -3.35 -1.74
CA CYS A 54 3.15 -2.69 -1.73
C CYS A 54 3.23 -1.68 -0.58
N MET A 55 4.36 -1.64 0.11
CA MET A 55 4.62 -0.67 1.17
C MET A 55 6.08 -0.24 1.17
N GLU A 56 6.36 0.96 1.66
CA GLU A 56 7.72 1.46 1.81
C GLU A 56 8.38 0.90 3.09
N ALA A 57 9.64 0.48 3.00
CA ALA A 57 10.42 -0.10 4.10
C ALA A 57 10.89 0.97 5.10
N THR A 58 9.96 1.69 5.73
CA THR A 58 10.28 2.80 6.64
C THR A 58 10.37 2.31 8.08
N GLY A 59 11.53 1.76 8.45
CA GLY A 59 11.80 1.28 9.81
C GLY A 59 11.04 0.00 10.18
N SER A 60 11.06 -0.35 11.48
CA SER A 60 10.55 -1.64 11.98
C SER A 60 9.03 -1.82 11.85
N TYR A 61 8.27 -0.73 11.77
CA TYR A 61 6.80 -0.77 11.69
C TYR A 61 6.30 -1.44 10.40
N SER A 62 7.03 -1.28 9.30
CA SER A 62 6.68 -1.90 8.01
C SER A 62 6.83 -3.42 8.04
N THR A 63 7.82 -3.93 8.76
CA THR A 63 8.09 -5.37 8.89
C THR A 63 6.97 -6.12 9.60
N GLU A 64 6.40 -5.56 10.67
CA GLU A 64 5.32 -6.22 11.42
C GLU A 64 4.07 -6.41 10.55
N LEU A 65 3.65 -5.36 9.83
CA LEU A 65 2.50 -5.44 8.93
C LEU A 65 2.78 -6.40 7.76
N ALA A 66 3.96 -6.32 7.15
CA ALA A 66 4.33 -7.20 6.05
C ALA A 66 4.33 -8.67 6.46
N THR A 67 4.89 -8.99 7.63
CA THR A 67 4.91 -10.36 8.18
C THR A 67 3.49 -10.85 8.42
N TYR A 68 2.65 -10.06 9.10
CA TYR A 68 1.26 -10.42 9.36
C TYR A 68 0.48 -10.73 8.07
N LEU A 69 0.66 -9.91 7.03
CA LEU A 69 -0.01 -10.11 5.74
C LEU A 69 0.51 -11.34 5.00
N ALA A 70 1.82 -11.58 5.00
CA ALA A 70 2.43 -12.76 4.40
C ALA A 70 1.94 -14.05 5.08
N ASP A 71 1.87 -14.07 6.41
CA ASP A 71 1.34 -15.20 7.19
C ASP A 71 -0.15 -15.48 6.89
N ASN A 72 -0.88 -14.47 6.42
CA ASN A 72 -2.28 -14.57 5.99
C ASN A 72 -2.43 -14.76 4.46
N ASN A 73 -1.37 -15.19 3.76
CA ASN A 73 -1.35 -15.49 2.33
C ASN A 73 -1.62 -14.30 1.39
N TYR A 74 -1.35 -13.07 1.81
CA TYR A 74 -1.34 -11.92 0.91
C TYR A 74 -0.02 -11.83 0.14
N HIS A 75 -0.08 -11.34 -1.10
CA HIS A 75 1.12 -11.00 -1.84
C HIS A 75 1.62 -9.62 -1.39
N VAL A 76 2.85 -9.56 -0.86
CA VAL A 76 3.40 -8.36 -0.22
C VAL A 76 4.76 -8.02 -0.81
N SER A 77 4.98 -6.74 -1.13
CA SER A 77 6.29 -6.23 -1.56
C SER A 77 6.72 -5.07 -0.67
N LEU A 78 7.86 -5.23 -0.02
CA LEU A 78 8.50 -4.22 0.81
C LEU A 78 9.51 -3.46 -0.07
N MET A 79 9.20 -2.21 -0.40
CA MET A 79 9.96 -1.42 -1.36
C MET A 79 10.99 -0.54 -0.66
N ASN A 80 12.16 -0.39 -1.28
CA ASN A 80 13.15 0.58 -0.84
C ASN A 80 12.56 2.01 -0.95
N PRO A 81 12.60 2.83 0.12
CA PRO A 81 12.28 4.25 0.11
C PRO A 81 12.78 5.02 -1.12
N ALA A 82 14.03 4.77 -1.53
CA ALA A 82 14.63 5.44 -2.66
C ALA A 82 13.90 5.16 -4.00
N CYS A 83 13.33 3.96 -4.16
CA CYS A 83 12.56 3.58 -5.34
C CYS A 83 11.22 4.34 -5.41
N ILE A 84 10.50 4.40 -4.29
CA ILE A 84 9.23 5.12 -4.19
C ILE A 84 9.45 6.62 -4.38
N HIS A 85 10.50 7.17 -3.74
CA HIS A 85 10.87 8.57 -3.89
C HIS A 85 11.25 8.93 -5.33
N SER A 86 12.08 8.10 -5.99
CA SER A 86 12.47 8.32 -7.39
C SER A 86 11.25 8.26 -8.31
N PHE A 87 10.34 7.30 -8.10
CA PHE A 87 9.10 7.20 -8.86
C PHE A 87 8.22 8.45 -8.73
N SER A 88 8.06 8.95 -7.50
CA SER A 88 7.35 10.20 -7.22
C SER A 88 7.87 11.39 -8.04
N ASN A 89 9.21 11.51 -8.15
CA ASN A 89 9.85 12.56 -8.94
C ASN A 89 9.61 12.38 -10.46
N THR A 90 9.64 11.15 -10.96
CA THR A 90 9.43 10.85 -12.39
C THR A 90 8.01 11.09 -12.87
N GLU A 91 7.01 10.99 -11.99
CA GLU A 91 5.61 11.16 -12.35
C GLU A 91 5.24 12.62 -12.69
N LEU A 92 6.15 13.60 -12.48
CA LEU A 92 6.00 15.01 -12.87
C LEU A 92 4.60 15.57 -12.58
N THR A 93 3.99 15.16 -11.47
CA THR A 93 2.60 15.48 -11.15
C THR A 93 2.49 16.98 -10.84
N ARG A 94 2.29 17.82 -11.87
CA ARG A 94 2.15 19.29 -11.77
C ARG A 94 0.95 19.72 -10.92
N ASN A 95 -0.01 18.81 -10.72
CA ASN A 95 -1.11 18.97 -9.79
C ASN A 95 -0.82 18.17 -8.52
N LYS A 96 -0.10 18.82 -7.61
CA LYS A 96 0.11 18.43 -6.21
C LYS A 96 -1.20 18.53 -5.41
N THR A 97 -2.33 18.12 -5.99
CA THR A 97 -3.63 18.08 -5.32
C THR A 97 -3.79 16.70 -4.70
N ASP A 98 -3.43 16.63 -3.41
CA ASP A 98 -4.01 15.74 -2.40
C ASP A 98 -3.97 14.22 -2.67
N LYS A 99 -3.07 13.69 -3.49
CA LYS A 99 -2.84 12.24 -3.54
C LYS A 99 -2.05 11.82 -2.31
N SER A 100 -2.63 10.94 -1.48
CA SER A 100 -1.92 10.32 -0.36
C SER A 100 -0.74 9.48 -0.87
N ASP A 101 0.34 9.40 -0.09
CA ASP A 101 1.52 8.58 -0.42
C ASP A 101 1.14 7.12 -0.70
N ALA A 102 0.16 6.59 0.02
CA ALA A 102 -0.43 5.29 -0.24
C ALA A 102 -0.96 5.11 -1.69
N ALA A 103 -1.56 6.15 -2.29
CA ALA A 103 -2.06 6.07 -3.67
C ALA A 103 -0.90 6.04 -4.70
N MET A 104 0.18 6.76 -4.41
CA MET A 104 1.41 6.71 -5.22
C MET A 104 2.03 5.32 -5.18
N ILE A 105 2.13 4.72 -3.98
CA ILE A 105 2.64 3.36 -3.79
C ILE A 105 1.75 2.32 -4.50
N ALA A 106 0.41 2.47 -4.43
CA ALA A 106 -0.51 1.57 -5.13
C ALA A 106 -0.30 1.61 -6.65
N ARG A 107 -0.04 2.81 -7.20
CA ARG A 107 0.25 2.99 -8.62
C ARG A 107 1.61 2.42 -9.01
N TYR A 108 2.62 2.60 -8.18
CA TYR A 108 3.93 1.94 -8.34
C TYR A 108 3.75 0.42 -8.42
N CYS A 109 3.01 -0.16 -7.48
CA CYS A 109 2.67 -1.58 -7.42
C CYS A 109 2.00 -2.06 -8.73
N ALA A 110 1.05 -1.28 -9.22
CA ALA A 110 0.31 -1.60 -10.45
C ALA A 110 1.17 -1.62 -11.72
N LEU A 111 2.19 -0.76 -11.78
CA LEU A 111 3.06 -0.57 -12.93
C LEU A 111 4.24 -1.55 -12.94
N HIS A 112 4.87 -1.72 -11.78
CA HIS A 112 6.11 -2.50 -11.67
C HIS A 112 5.88 -3.96 -11.29
N GLN A 113 4.75 -4.30 -10.67
CA GLN A 113 4.45 -5.64 -10.14
C GLN A 113 5.65 -6.25 -9.39
N PRO A 114 6.21 -5.51 -8.42
CA PRO A 114 7.47 -5.84 -7.77
C PRO A 114 7.40 -7.08 -6.87
#